data_AF-A0A7D5MRH0-F1
#
_entry.id   AF-A0A7D5MRH0-F1
#
_cell.length_a   1.000
_cell.length_b   1.000
_cell.length_c   1.000
_cell.angle_alpha   90.00
_cell.angle_beta   90.00
_cell.angle_gamma   90.00
#
_symmetry.space_group_name_H-M   'P 1'
#
loop_
_entity.id
_entity.type
_entity.pdbx_description
1 polymer ?
#
loop_
_entity_poly.entity_id
_entity_poly.type
_entity_poly.pdbx_seq_one_letter_code
_entity_poly.pdbx_strand_id
1 'polypeptide(L)'
;MIVRDSQGSHVQINNHYDQAHRLIITEQWDGKVLQKTHYQYDKKGNKTAIIDENGHQIIFEYDFLGRQIKVISDQGTIEKQYDVLGRQVAEITPHGKTTYEYNGYGNPAIIHYADQRTEQFIYNMDGSLNLSINSKGQQTLYYREASGKIRKVENVVPSNVNSGQKIFSIFDSISSFIHDHLSLEHNFKSKIESALQLFLVRIV
;
A
#
# COMPACT_ATOMS: atom_id res chain seq x y z
N MET A 1 -28.01 16.47 16.05
CA MET A 1 -26.77 17.03 16.63
C MET A 1 -26.51 18.39 16.00
N ILE A 2 -26.05 19.39 16.75
CA ILE A 2 -25.59 20.67 16.17
C ILE A 2 -24.06 20.64 16.13
N VAL A 3 -23.47 20.83 14.95
CA VAL A 3 -22.02 20.96 14.76
C VAL A 3 -21.71 22.34 14.18
N ARG A 4 -20.45 22.78 14.27
CA ARG A 4 -20.00 23.98 13.55
C ARG A 4 -19.35 23.54 12.24
N ASP A 5 -19.73 24.16 11.13
CA ASP A 5 -19.04 23.98 9.86
C ASP A 5 -17.67 24.69 9.87
N SER A 6 -16.94 24.56 8.75
CA SER A 6 -15.63 25.19 8.56
C SER A 6 -15.64 26.72 8.59
N GLN A 7 -16.82 27.34 8.49
CA GLN A 7 -17.03 28.79 8.55
C GLN A 7 -17.59 29.25 9.92
N GLY A 8 -17.75 28.32 10.87
CA GLY A 8 -18.28 28.61 12.20
C GLY A 8 -19.81 28.69 12.29
N SER A 9 -20.53 28.40 11.19
CA SER A 9 -22.00 28.36 11.18
C SER A 9 -22.50 27.05 11.77
N HIS A 10 -23.66 27.11 12.42
CA HIS A 10 -24.28 25.93 13.04
C HIS A 10 -24.97 25.07 11.99
N VAL A 11 -24.49 23.84 11.81
CA VAL A 11 -25.13 22.81 10.98
C VAL A 11 -25.88 21.86 11.88
N GLN A 12 -27.17 21.68 11.60
CA GLN A 12 -28.00 20.66 12.22
C GLN A 12 -27.88 19.37 11.42
N ILE A 13 -27.47 18.30 12.10
CA ILE A 13 -27.33 16.95 11.52
C ILE A 13 -28.40 16.04 12.11
N ASN A 14 -29.17 15.40 11.23
CA ASN A 14 -30.13 14.36 11.56
C ASN A 14 -29.77 13.06 10.82
N ASN A 15 -29.72 11.94 11.54
CA ASN A 15 -29.33 10.65 10.99
C ASN A 15 -30.47 9.66 11.11
N HIS A 16 -30.73 8.92 10.04
CA HIS A 16 -31.74 7.88 9.98
C HIS A 16 -31.05 6.53 9.84
N TYR A 17 -31.54 5.54 10.55
CA TYR A 17 -30.95 4.20 10.59
C TYR A 17 -31.98 3.16 10.17
N ASP A 18 -31.51 2.07 9.58
CA ASP A 18 -32.34 0.88 9.35
C ASP A 18 -32.51 0.05 10.63
N GLN A 19 -33.23 -1.07 10.53
CA GLN A 19 -33.46 -2.00 11.65
C GLN A 19 -32.18 -2.68 12.17
N ALA A 20 -31.12 -2.72 11.35
CA ALA A 20 -29.81 -3.23 11.75
C ALA A 20 -28.92 -2.12 12.34
N HIS A 21 -29.50 -0.96 12.66
CA HIS A 21 -28.80 0.24 13.14
C HIS A 21 -27.71 0.76 12.21
N ARG A 22 -27.85 0.53 10.90
CA ARG A 22 -26.95 1.07 9.87
C ARG A 22 -27.49 2.39 9.36
N LEU A 23 -26.61 3.38 9.20
CA LEU A 23 -26.96 4.72 8.74
C LEU A 23 -27.47 4.67 7.29
N ILE A 24 -28.72 5.05 7.03
CA ILE A 24 -29.32 5.03 5.67
C ILE A 24 -29.50 6.42 5.09
N ILE A 25 -29.64 7.46 5.92
CA ILE A 25 -29.75 8.85 5.48
C ILE A 25 -29.06 9.76 6.49
N THR A 26 -28.27 10.70 5.99
CA THR A 26 -27.83 11.89 6.75
C THR A 26 -28.47 13.12 6.13
N GLU A 27 -29.10 13.93 6.96
CA GLU A 27 -29.63 15.23 6.60
C GLU A 27 -28.80 16.32 7.29
N GLN A 28 -28.33 17.30 6.52
CA GLN A 28 -27.56 18.44 7.02
C GLN A 28 -28.27 19.73 6.66
N TRP A 29 -28.62 20.53 7.67
CA TRP A 29 -29.25 21.84 7.50
C TRP A 29 -28.35 22.93 8.04
N ASP A 30 -27.93 23.86 7.18
CA ASP A 30 -27.06 24.99 7.51
C ASP A 30 -27.84 26.29 7.83
N GLY A 31 -29.17 26.22 7.91
CA GLY A 31 -30.04 27.39 8.04
C GLY A 31 -30.59 27.93 6.70
N LYS A 32 -30.13 27.39 5.56
CA LYS A 32 -30.53 27.83 4.21
C LYS A 32 -30.87 26.66 3.28
N VAL A 33 -30.09 25.59 3.29
CA VAL A 33 -30.21 24.44 2.39
C VAL A 33 -30.18 23.14 3.18
N LEU A 34 -31.06 22.21 2.81
CA LEU A 34 -31.11 20.85 3.35
C LEU A 34 -30.41 19.91 2.38
N GLN A 35 -29.23 19.42 2.75
CA GLN A 35 -28.52 18.40 2.00
C GLN A 35 -28.90 17.02 2.55
N LYS A 36 -29.06 16.05 1.65
CA LYS A 36 -29.40 14.66 2.00
C LYS A 36 -28.43 13.72 1.33
N THR A 37 -27.76 12.91 2.14
CA THR A 37 -26.92 11.81 1.64
C THR A 37 -27.58 10.49 1.98
N HIS A 38 -27.84 9.66 0.97
CA HIS A 38 -28.38 8.32 1.13
C HIS A 38 -27.27 7.27 1.09
N TYR A 39 -27.45 6.22 1.88
CA TYR A 39 -26.51 5.10 1.95
C TYR A 39 -27.25 3.79 1.69
N GLN A 40 -26.67 2.94 0.86
CA GLN A 40 -27.20 1.61 0.56
C GLN A 40 -26.24 0.54 1.03
N TYR A 41 -26.77 -0.62 1.38
CA TYR A 41 -26.00 -1.75 1.91
C TYR A 41 -26.47 -3.07 1.31
N ASP A 42 -25.54 -4.01 1.15
CA ASP A 42 -25.87 -5.39 0.84
C ASP A 42 -26.40 -6.15 2.09
N LYS A 43 -26.74 -7.42 1.88
CA LYS A 43 -27.23 -8.32 2.96
C LYS A 43 -26.16 -8.67 4.00
N LYS A 44 -24.87 -8.52 3.66
CA LYS A 44 -23.73 -8.78 4.56
C LYS A 44 -23.37 -7.56 5.40
N GLY A 45 -23.96 -6.40 5.11
CA GLY A 45 -23.64 -5.15 5.81
C GLY A 45 -22.61 -4.28 5.12
N ASN A 46 -22.14 -4.65 3.92
CA ASN A 46 -21.21 -3.82 3.17
C ASN A 46 -21.97 -2.68 2.50
N LYS A 47 -21.43 -1.46 2.56
CA LYS A 47 -22.04 -0.28 1.93
C LYS A 47 -21.87 -0.37 0.41
N THR A 48 -22.95 -0.40 -0.35
CA THR A 48 -22.93 -0.55 -1.81
C THR A 48 -23.06 0.77 -2.57
N ALA A 49 -23.64 1.81 -1.94
CA ALA A 49 -23.73 3.12 -2.57
C ALA A 49 -23.74 4.27 -1.55
N ILE A 50 -23.24 5.42 -1.98
CA ILE A 50 -23.46 6.75 -1.39
C ILE A 50 -24.07 7.60 -2.48
N ILE A 51 -25.19 8.26 -2.20
CA ILE A 51 -25.91 9.10 -3.18
C ILE A 51 -26.16 10.46 -2.55
N ASP A 52 -25.66 11.53 -3.18
CA ASP A 52 -25.89 12.91 -2.72
C ASP A 52 -27.28 13.42 -3.12
N GLU A 53 -27.65 14.63 -2.68
CA GLU A 53 -28.95 15.23 -2.98
C GLU A 53 -29.16 15.56 -4.47
N ASN A 54 -28.08 15.64 -5.24
CA ASN A 54 -28.09 15.92 -6.67
C ASN A 54 -28.14 14.64 -7.52
N GLY A 55 -28.13 13.47 -6.87
CA GLY A 55 -28.14 12.16 -7.53
C GLY A 55 -26.76 11.69 -7.99
N HIS A 56 -25.67 12.39 -7.65
CA HIS A 56 -24.34 11.84 -7.85
C HIS A 56 -24.13 10.66 -6.91
N GLN A 57 -23.50 9.62 -7.43
CA GLN A 57 -23.34 8.37 -6.70
C GLN A 57 -21.90 7.87 -6.72
N ILE A 58 -21.52 7.26 -5.60
CA ILE A 58 -20.34 6.42 -5.47
C ILE A 58 -20.82 5.01 -5.20
N ILE A 59 -20.51 4.07 -6.10
CA ILE A 59 -20.89 2.66 -6.01
C ILE A 59 -19.69 1.85 -5.54
N PHE A 60 -19.91 0.88 -4.66
CA PHE A 60 -18.89 -0.01 -4.14
C PHE A 60 -19.28 -1.46 -4.43
N GLU A 61 -18.33 -2.23 -4.97
CA GLU A 61 -18.49 -3.67 -5.18
C GLU A 61 -17.49 -4.44 -4.32
N TYR A 62 -17.93 -5.61 -3.85
CA TYR A 62 -17.18 -6.46 -2.94
C TYR A 62 -17.12 -7.89 -3.48
N ASP A 63 -16.04 -8.58 -3.19
CA ASP A 63 -15.97 -10.02 -3.43
C ASP A 63 -16.72 -10.83 -2.36
N PHE A 64 -16.70 -12.15 -2.50
CA PHE A 64 -17.40 -13.04 -1.57
C PHE A 64 -16.86 -12.98 -0.13
N LEU A 65 -15.60 -12.58 0.06
CA LEU A 65 -14.95 -12.39 1.36
C LEU A 65 -15.25 -11.01 1.99
N GLY A 66 -15.97 -10.14 1.27
CA GLY A 66 -16.28 -8.79 1.74
C GLY A 66 -15.14 -7.80 1.50
N ARG A 67 -14.16 -8.13 0.65
CA ARG A 67 -13.10 -7.19 0.25
C ARG A 67 -13.61 -6.31 -0.88
N GLN A 68 -13.40 -5.00 -0.79
CA GLN A 68 -13.81 -4.05 -1.82
C GLN A 68 -12.96 -4.23 -3.08
N ILE A 69 -13.59 -4.62 -4.19
CA ILE A 69 -12.91 -4.87 -5.47
C ILE A 69 -13.14 -3.75 -6.49
N LYS A 70 -14.16 -2.92 -6.30
CA LYS A 70 -14.48 -1.82 -7.23
C LYS A 70 -15.09 -0.63 -6.52
N VAL A 71 -14.71 0.57 -6.98
CA VAL A 71 -15.36 1.85 -6.65
C VAL A 71 -15.63 2.56 -7.95
N ILE A 72 -16.87 3.00 -8.15
CA ILE A 72 -17.29 3.74 -9.35
C ILE A 72 -17.83 5.08 -8.90
N SER A 73 -17.28 6.17 -9.41
CA SER A 73 -17.82 7.52 -9.24
C SER A 73 -17.75 8.31 -10.55
N ASP A 74 -18.20 9.56 -10.50
CA ASP A 74 -18.04 10.56 -11.55
C ASP A 74 -16.58 10.79 -11.98
N GLN A 75 -15.63 10.66 -11.04
CA GLN A 75 -14.19 10.79 -11.28
C GLN A 75 -13.58 9.54 -11.96
N GLY A 76 -14.36 8.48 -12.13
CA GLY A 76 -13.96 7.25 -12.80
C GLY A 76 -14.06 6.01 -11.92
N THR A 77 -13.37 4.95 -12.34
CA THR A 77 -13.44 3.64 -11.70
C THR A 77 -12.10 3.24 -11.10
N ILE A 78 -12.12 2.80 -9.85
CA ILE A 78 -10.98 2.19 -9.16
C ILE A 78 -11.26 0.72 -8.95
N GLU A 79 -10.40 -0.17 -9.44
CA GLU A 79 -10.48 -1.62 -9.23
C GLU A 79 -9.30 -2.11 -8.38
N LYS A 80 -9.57 -3.05 -7.48
CA LYS A 80 -8.59 -3.66 -6.59
C LYS A 80 -8.54 -5.17 -6.79
N GLN A 81 -7.35 -5.71 -6.88
CA GLN A 81 -7.11 -7.14 -7.04
C GLN A 81 -6.34 -7.65 -5.82
N TYR A 82 -6.69 -8.85 -5.37
CA TYR A 82 -6.10 -9.46 -4.19
C TYR A 82 -5.58 -10.86 -4.48
N ASP A 83 -4.50 -11.25 -3.80
CA ASP A 83 -4.05 -12.64 -3.81
C ASP A 83 -4.90 -13.53 -2.89
N VAL A 84 -4.54 -14.83 -2.87
CA VAL A 84 -5.17 -15.87 -2.05
C VAL A 84 -5.00 -15.65 -0.55
N LEU A 85 -4.01 -14.86 -0.13
CA LEU A 85 -3.74 -14.53 1.27
C LEU A 85 -4.47 -13.26 1.72
N GLY A 86 -5.23 -12.60 0.84
CA GLY A 86 -5.94 -11.37 1.21
C GLY A 86 -5.20 -10.08 0.90
N ARG A 87 -3.99 -10.14 0.33
CA ARG A 87 -3.13 -8.97 0.12
C ARG A 87 -3.42 -8.33 -1.24
N GLN A 88 -3.47 -7.00 -1.30
CA GLN A 88 -3.76 -6.27 -2.53
C GLN A 88 -2.56 -6.35 -3.49
N VAL A 89 -2.72 -6.99 -4.64
CA VAL A 89 -1.65 -7.14 -5.65
C VAL A 89 -1.74 -6.13 -6.79
N ALA A 90 -2.91 -5.50 -6.98
CA ALA A 90 -3.05 -4.40 -7.93
C ALA A 90 -4.14 -3.41 -7.53
N GLU A 91 -3.92 -2.16 -7.91
CA GLU A 91 -4.93 -1.10 -7.94
C GLU A 91 -4.92 -0.47 -9.33
N ILE A 92 -6.07 -0.45 -9.98
CA ILE A 92 -6.26 0.09 -11.32
C ILE A 92 -7.15 1.31 -11.18
N THR A 93 -6.65 2.47 -11.60
CA THR A 93 -7.36 3.75 -11.54
C THR A 93 -7.46 4.34 -12.96
N PRO A 94 -8.22 5.42 -13.17
CA PRO A 94 -8.20 6.14 -14.44
C PRO A 94 -6.81 6.70 -14.81
N HIS A 95 -5.92 6.84 -13.84
CA HIS A 95 -4.56 7.33 -14.02
C HIS A 95 -3.53 6.22 -14.27
N GLY A 96 -3.96 4.96 -14.28
CA GLY A 96 -3.12 3.79 -14.56
C GLY A 96 -3.12 2.76 -13.42
N LYS A 97 -2.21 1.80 -13.52
CA LYS A 97 -2.15 0.61 -12.69
C LYS A 97 -0.94 0.63 -11.76
N THR A 98 -1.18 0.46 -10.47
CA THR A 98 -0.15 0.20 -9.46
C THR A 98 -0.19 -1.28 -9.09
N THR A 99 0.97 -1.95 -8.96
CA THR A 99 1.06 -3.35 -8.53
C THR A 99 1.99 -3.51 -7.34
N TYR A 100 1.74 -4.55 -6.56
CA TYR A 100 2.45 -4.83 -5.32
C TYR A 100 2.92 -6.27 -5.34
N GLU A 101 4.22 -6.45 -5.09
CA GLU A 101 4.82 -7.76 -4.83
C GLU A 101 5.19 -7.84 -3.37
N TYR A 102 5.00 -9.00 -2.76
CA TYR A 102 5.21 -9.21 -1.34
C TYR A 102 6.32 -10.23 -1.10
N ASN A 103 7.13 -10.00 -0.08
CA ASN A 103 8.05 -11.02 0.39
C ASN A 103 7.30 -12.17 1.10
N GLY A 104 8.04 -13.22 1.49
CA GLY A 104 7.49 -14.38 2.18
C GLY A 104 6.83 -14.09 3.54
N TYR A 105 7.13 -12.93 4.14
CA TYR A 105 6.54 -12.48 5.40
C TYR A 105 5.30 -11.58 5.21
N GLY A 106 4.92 -11.30 3.96
CA GLY A 106 3.76 -10.47 3.64
C GLY A 106 4.00 -8.96 3.65
N ASN A 107 5.26 -8.51 3.69
CA ASN A 107 5.59 -7.10 3.52
C ASN A 107 5.77 -6.76 2.03
N PRO A 108 5.32 -5.59 1.54
CA PRO A 108 5.52 -5.18 0.15
C PRO A 108 7.01 -5.07 -0.18
N ALA A 109 7.52 -5.95 -1.03
CA ALA A 109 8.92 -5.96 -1.47
C ALA A 109 9.15 -5.04 -2.67
N ILE A 110 8.17 -4.96 -3.59
CA ILE A 110 8.26 -4.13 -4.80
C ILE A 110 6.91 -3.47 -5.03
N ILE A 111 6.93 -2.19 -5.39
CA ILE A 111 5.77 -1.43 -5.86
C ILE A 111 6.09 -0.88 -7.23
N HIS A 112 5.30 -1.24 -8.24
CA HIS A 112 5.31 -0.59 -9.54
C HIS A 112 4.15 0.40 -9.60
N TYR A 113 4.44 1.68 -9.72
CA TYR A 113 3.46 2.75 -9.79
C TYR A 113 2.93 2.95 -11.21
N ALA A 114 1.74 3.53 -11.31
CA ALA A 114 1.09 3.87 -12.58
C ALA A 114 1.96 4.78 -13.49
N ASP A 115 2.80 5.63 -12.91
CA ASP A 115 3.73 6.52 -13.63
C ASP A 115 5.07 5.85 -13.98
N GLN A 116 5.11 4.52 -13.97
CA GLN A 116 6.29 3.68 -14.27
C GLN A 116 7.43 3.79 -13.25
N ARG A 117 7.28 4.58 -12.18
CA ARG A 117 8.23 4.51 -11.07
C ARG A 117 8.14 3.14 -10.41
N THR A 118 9.26 2.65 -9.92
CA THR A 118 9.35 1.45 -9.10
C THR A 118 10.05 1.77 -7.80
N GLU A 119 9.55 1.23 -6.70
CA GLU A 119 10.21 1.27 -5.39
C GLU A 119 10.40 -0.15 -4.86
N GLN A 120 11.53 -0.39 -4.21
CA GLN A 120 11.88 -1.68 -3.61
C GLN A 120 12.15 -1.52 -2.13
N PHE A 121 11.80 -2.54 -1.34
CA PHE A 121 11.90 -2.51 0.10
C PHE A 121 12.50 -3.81 0.62
N ILE A 122 13.49 -3.68 1.50
CA ILE A 122 14.08 -4.80 2.25
C ILE A 122 13.76 -4.58 3.72
N TYR A 123 13.28 -5.64 4.36
CA TYR A 123 12.87 -5.65 5.77
C TYR A 123 13.81 -6.54 6.58
N ASN A 124 13.97 -6.19 7.85
CA ASN A 124 14.55 -7.07 8.85
C ASN A 124 13.57 -8.21 9.18
N MET A 125 14.04 -9.25 9.87
CA MET A 125 13.21 -10.41 10.25
C MET A 125 12.04 -10.06 11.17
N ASP A 126 12.15 -8.96 11.93
CA ASP A 126 11.07 -8.43 12.78
C ASP A 126 10.01 -7.63 11.98
N GLY A 127 10.15 -7.56 10.65
CA GLY A 127 9.26 -6.84 9.75
C GLY A 127 9.55 -5.33 9.66
N SER A 128 10.56 -4.81 10.37
CA SER A 128 10.92 -3.41 10.27
C SER A 128 11.67 -3.10 8.96
N LEU A 129 11.39 -1.95 8.35
CA LEU A 129 12.07 -1.53 7.11
C LEU A 129 13.56 -1.28 7.38
N ASN A 130 14.42 -1.90 6.56
CA ASN A 130 15.88 -1.80 6.60
C ASN A 130 16.41 -0.89 5.48
N LEU A 131 15.92 -1.09 4.25
CA LEU A 131 16.35 -0.36 3.06
C LEU A 131 15.14 -0.08 2.17
N SER A 132 15.03 1.14 1.66
CA SER A 132 14.18 1.47 0.52
C SER A 132 15.02 1.96 -0.66
N ILE A 133 14.64 1.56 -1.86
CA ILE A 133 15.29 1.97 -3.11
C ILE A 133 14.23 2.62 -3.99
N ASN A 134 14.44 3.88 -4.38
CA ASN A 134 13.50 4.57 -5.25
C ASN A 134 13.75 4.28 -6.74
N SER A 135 12.89 4.83 -7.60
CA SER A 135 12.97 4.66 -9.06
C SER A 135 14.26 5.17 -9.72
N LYS A 136 15.00 6.05 -9.04
CA LYS A 136 16.31 6.55 -9.49
C LYS A 136 17.47 5.68 -8.97
N GLY A 137 17.15 4.61 -8.24
CA GLY A 137 18.11 3.76 -7.55
C GLY A 137 18.72 4.41 -6.30
N GLN A 138 18.15 5.51 -5.80
CA GLN A 138 18.62 6.12 -4.55
C GLN A 138 18.17 5.27 -3.38
N GLN A 139 19.09 5.01 -2.46
CA GLN A 139 18.90 4.13 -1.33
C GLN A 139 18.69 4.95 -0.07
N THR A 140 17.77 4.53 0.79
CA THR A 140 17.60 5.06 2.14
C THR A 140 17.69 3.91 3.12
N LEU A 141 18.72 3.92 3.97
CA LEU A 141 18.95 2.91 5.00
C LEU A 141 18.39 3.39 6.34
N TYR A 142 17.76 2.46 7.06
CA TYR A 142 17.13 2.69 8.35
C TYR A 142 17.83 1.86 9.42
N TYR A 143 18.60 2.52 10.27
CA TYR A 143 19.26 1.88 11.40
C TYR A 143 18.40 2.05 12.64
N ARG A 144 18.20 0.95 13.34
CA ARG A 144 17.40 0.91 14.57
C ARG A 144 18.24 0.49 15.77
N GLU A 145 17.82 0.93 16.94
CA GLU A 145 18.31 0.40 18.20
C GLU A 145 17.63 -0.95 18.50
N ALA A 146 18.15 -1.70 19.46
CA ALA A 146 17.53 -2.95 19.92
C ALA A 146 16.09 -2.76 20.44
N SER A 147 15.72 -1.53 20.83
CA SER A 147 14.35 -1.16 21.23
C SER A 147 13.37 -1.01 20.06
N GLY A 148 13.84 -1.11 18.80
CA GLY A 148 13.06 -0.91 17.58
C GLY A 148 12.96 0.55 17.11
N LYS A 149 13.41 1.52 17.93
CA LYS A 149 13.43 2.95 17.55
C LYS A 149 14.45 3.21 16.45
N ILE A 150 14.12 4.12 15.53
CA ILE A 150 15.06 4.57 14.50
C ILE A 150 16.16 5.39 15.18
N ARG A 151 17.40 4.92 15.03
CA ARG A 151 18.62 5.60 15.51
C ARG A 151 19.19 6.54 14.46
N LYS A 152 19.16 6.13 13.18
CA LYS A 152 19.73 6.87 12.05
C LYS A 152 18.97 6.55 10.77
N VAL A 153 18.78 7.56 9.93
CA VAL A 153 18.36 7.41 8.53
C VAL A 153 19.47 7.95 7.65
N GLU A 154 19.85 7.18 6.63
CA GLU A 154 20.97 7.53 5.75
C GLU A 154 20.54 7.44 4.29
N ASN A 155 20.64 8.56 3.58
CA ASN A 155 20.36 8.62 2.15
C ASN A 155 21.66 8.42 1.37
N VAL A 156 21.73 7.33 0.61
CA VAL A 156 22.84 7.01 -0.28
C VAL A 156 22.38 7.24 -1.71
N VAL A 157 22.88 8.31 -2.32
CA VAL A 157 22.80 8.48 -3.76
C VAL A 157 23.91 7.62 -4.34
N PRO A 158 23.63 6.71 -5.30
CA PRO A 158 24.69 6.05 -6.03
C PRO A 158 25.54 7.17 -6.65
N SER A 159 26.77 7.35 -6.18
CA SER A 159 27.81 8.00 -6.97
C SER A 159 27.85 7.31 -8.33
N ASN A 160 28.24 8.01 -9.41
CA ASN A 160 28.30 7.46 -10.77
C ASN A 160 29.19 6.22 -10.86
N VAL A 161 28.63 5.09 -10.47
CA VAL A 161 29.27 3.79 -10.51
C VAL A 161 28.48 2.98 -11.52
N ASN A 162 29.16 2.65 -12.61
CA ASN A 162 28.64 1.92 -13.76
C ASN A 162 27.74 0.76 -13.33
N SER A 163 26.68 0.53 -14.12
CA SER A 163 25.57 -0.41 -13.92
C SER A 163 25.96 -1.84 -13.51
N GLY A 164 27.24 -2.22 -13.66
CA GLY A 164 27.78 -3.47 -13.17
C GLY A 164 28.05 -3.53 -11.66
N GLN A 165 28.20 -2.43 -10.92
CA GLN A 165 28.56 -2.45 -9.47
C GLN A 165 27.38 -2.23 -8.51
N LYS A 166 26.20 -1.81 -8.99
CA LYS A 166 24.99 -1.67 -8.14
C LYS A 166 24.51 -3.01 -7.55
N ILE A 167 24.79 -4.11 -8.25
CA ILE A 167 24.50 -5.48 -7.84
C ILE A 167 25.51 -5.98 -6.80
N PHE A 168 26.73 -5.43 -6.80
CA PHE A 168 27.80 -5.87 -5.91
C PHE A 168 27.58 -5.42 -4.46
N SER A 169 27.00 -4.26 -4.15
CA SER A 169 26.90 -3.84 -2.72
C SER A 169 25.91 -4.67 -1.90
N ILE A 170 24.81 -5.13 -2.51
CA ILE A 170 23.87 -6.06 -1.88
C ILE A 170 24.48 -7.46 -1.83
N PHE A 171 25.19 -7.88 -2.89
CA PHE A 171 25.90 -9.16 -2.92
C PHE A 171 27.02 -9.22 -1.87
N ASP A 172 27.79 -8.15 -1.68
CA ASP A 172 28.88 -8.05 -0.71
C ASP A 172 28.32 -8.03 0.72
N SER A 173 27.18 -7.38 0.94
CA SER A 173 26.50 -7.36 2.25
C SER A 173 25.90 -8.72 2.60
N ILE A 174 25.30 -9.43 1.64
CA ILE A 174 24.77 -10.79 1.84
C ILE A 174 25.92 -11.81 1.95
N SER A 175 26.98 -11.66 1.15
CA SER A 175 28.17 -12.52 1.18
C SER A 175 28.93 -12.36 2.51
N SER A 176 29.10 -11.13 3.01
CA SER A 176 29.65 -10.86 4.35
C SER A 176 28.77 -11.46 5.45
N PHE A 177 27.44 -11.32 5.38
CA PHE A 177 26.55 -11.95 6.36
C PHE A 177 26.64 -13.48 6.36
N ILE A 178 26.68 -14.12 5.18
CA ILE A 178 26.87 -15.56 5.05
C ILE A 178 28.26 -15.97 5.54
N HIS A 179 29.29 -15.13 5.35
CA HIS A 179 30.65 -15.40 5.83
C HIS A 179 30.76 -15.31 7.36
N ASP A 180 30.10 -14.32 7.96
CA ASP A 180 30.29 -13.98 9.37
C ASP A 180 29.30 -14.69 10.31
N HIS A 181 28.12 -15.10 9.83
CA HIS A 181 27.00 -15.52 10.70
C HIS A 181 26.42 -16.91 10.38
N LEU A 182 26.86 -17.58 9.32
CA LEU A 182 26.39 -18.91 8.93
C LEU A 182 27.56 -19.86 8.70
N SER A 183 27.77 -20.81 9.61
CA SER A 183 28.71 -21.93 9.43
C SER A 183 28.13 -22.98 8.46
N LEU A 184 28.04 -22.60 7.18
CA LEU A 184 27.59 -23.47 6.10
C LEU A 184 28.77 -24.21 5.45
N GLU A 185 28.55 -25.45 5.03
CA GLU A 185 29.53 -26.16 4.21
C GLU A 185 29.79 -25.40 2.90
N HIS A 186 31.07 -25.39 2.47
CA HIS A 186 31.56 -24.62 1.32
C HIS A 186 30.73 -24.83 0.03
N ASN A 187 30.23 -26.05 -0.19
CA ASN A 187 29.44 -26.40 -1.36
C ASN A 187 28.01 -25.83 -1.35
N PHE A 188 27.45 -25.54 -0.17
CA PHE A 188 26.14 -24.93 -0.04
C PHE A 188 26.21 -23.41 -0.19
N LYS A 189 27.29 -22.82 0.35
CA LYS A 189 27.61 -21.40 0.20
C LYS A 189 27.76 -20.99 -1.27
N SER A 190 28.54 -21.74 -2.04
CA SER A 190 28.77 -21.44 -3.47
C SER A 190 27.47 -21.55 -4.30
N LYS A 191 26.53 -22.41 -3.92
CA LYS A 191 25.23 -22.55 -4.59
C LYS A 191 24.29 -21.37 -4.30
N ILE A 192 24.29 -20.85 -3.07
CA ILE A 192 23.52 -19.64 -2.70
C ILE A 192 24.07 -18.43 -3.44
N GLU A 193 25.40 -18.25 -3.46
CA GLU A 193 26.06 -17.16 -4.18
C GLU A 193 25.76 -17.23 -5.69
N SER A 194 25.82 -18.43 -6.29
CA SER A 194 25.50 -18.65 -7.70
C SER A 194 24.01 -18.40 -8.01
N ALA A 195 23.09 -18.78 -7.11
CA ALA A 195 21.65 -18.53 -7.27
C ALA A 195 21.30 -17.04 -7.15
N LEU A 196 21.96 -16.32 -6.25
CA LEU A 196 21.81 -14.87 -6.11
C LEU A 196 22.35 -14.12 -7.33
N GLN A 197 23.51 -14.53 -7.88
CA GLN A 197 24.01 -13.96 -9.13
C GLN A 197 23.07 -14.22 -10.33
N LEU A 198 22.52 -15.44 -10.45
CA LEU A 198 21.57 -15.75 -11.53
C LEU A 198 20.25 -14.95 -11.43
N PHE A 199 19.78 -14.68 -10.20
CA PHE A 199 18.58 -13.87 -9.96
C PHE A 199 18.79 -12.42 -10.38
N LEU A 200 19.99 -11.88 -10.18
CA LEU A 200 20.35 -10.50 -10.51
C LEU A 200 20.58 -10.29 -12.02
N VAL A 201 21.03 -11.31 -12.75
CA VAL A 201 21.21 -11.27 -14.22
C VAL A 201 19.87 -11.25 -14.98
N ARG A 202 18.77 -11.73 -14.38
CA ARG A 202 17.44 -11.70 -15.01
C ARG A 202 16.67 -10.39 -14.83
N ILE A 203 17.24 -9.43 -14.09
CA ILE A 203 16.64 -8.12 -13.77
C ILE A 203 17.21 -7.00 -14.67
N VAL A 204 18.04 -7.36 -15.66
CA VAL A 204 18.52 -6.52 -16.78
C VAL A 204 17.96 -7.08 -18.08
#